data_AF-A0A2W7ANX7-F1
#
_entry.id   AF-A0A2W7ANX7-F1
#
_cell.length_a   1.000
_cell.length_b   1.000
_cell.length_c   1.000
_cell.angle_alpha   90.00
_cell.angle_beta   90.00
_cell.angle_gamma   90.00
#
_symmetry.space_group_name_H-M   'P 1'
#
loop_
_entity.id
_entity.type
_entity.pdbx_description
1 polymer ?
#
loop_
_entity_poly.entity_id
_entity_poly.type
_entity_poly.pdbx_seq_one_letter_code
_entity_poly.pdbx_strand_id
1 'polypeptide(L)'
;MAKLTVDLATSADVLGTTPDRFLAWLNREDLHGLLYFNDTPQISIFTLAKILDTTPRELVDFLEETELEDRLDLQDALEAIAESERLGEQPIALQSVVGELV
;
A
#
# COMPACT_ATOMS: atom_id res chain seq x y z
N MET A 1 -6.90 7.38 -13.27
CA MET A 1 -6.19 6.08 -13.25
C MET A 1 -5.87 5.81 -11.78
N ALA A 2 -6.31 4.68 -11.22
CA ALA A 2 -6.19 4.37 -9.80
C ALA A 2 -4.75 4.47 -9.28
N LYS A 3 -4.49 5.34 -8.30
CA LYS A 3 -3.25 5.23 -7.53
C LYS A 3 -3.47 4.26 -6.37
N LEU A 4 -2.95 3.03 -6.52
CA LEU A 4 -2.88 2.01 -5.45
C LEU A 4 -1.64 2.16 -4.57
N THR A 5 -0.99 3.32 -4.65
CA THR A 5 0.25 3.64 -3.97
C THR A 5 0.14 5.00 -3.30
N VAL A 6 0.73 5.08 -2.12
CA VAL A 6 0.79 6.27 -1.30
C VAL A 6 2.24 6.72 -1.23
N ASP A 7 2.50 8.02 -1.35
CA ASP A 7 3.86 8.52 -1.23
C ASP A 7 4.40 8.34 0.20
N LEU A 8 5.72 8.29 0.32
CA LEU A 8 6.40 8.06 1.59
C LEU A 8 6.04 9.10 2.66
N ALA A 9 5.79 10.36 2.28
CA ALA A 9 5.48 11.41 3.25
C ALA A 9 4.10 11.20 3.87
N THR A 10 3.09 10.98 3.03
CA THR A 10 1.74 10.63 3.47
C THR A 10 1.74 9.35 4.31
N SER A 11 2.46 8.32 3.88
CA SER A 11 2.53 7.05 4.61
C SER A 11 3.17 7.21 5.99
N ALA A 12 4.20 8.05 6.12
CA ALA A 12 4.85 8.34 7.39
C ALA A 12 3.94 9.14 8.34
N ASP A 13 3.13 10.06 7.81
CA ASP A 13 2.17 10.84 8.58
C ASP A 13 1.09 9.95 9.20
N VAL A 14 0.49 9.04 8.41
CA VAL A 14 -0.46 8.03 8.90
C VAL A 14 0.13 7.17 10.03
N LEU A 15 1.42 6.85 9.94
CA LEU A 15 2.15 6.07 10.95
C LEU A 15 2.64 6.92 12.14
N GLY A 16 2.42 8.23 12.15
CA GLY A 16 2.87 9.14 13.20
C GLY A 16 4.39 9.25 13.29
N THR A 17 5.10 9.14 12.16
CA THR A 17 6.57 9.18 12.09
C THR A 17 7.06 10.15 11.01
N THR A 18 8.38 10.28 10.85
CA THR A 18 8.99 11.08 9.77
C THR A 18 9.29 10.21 8.54
N PRO A 19 9.29 10.79 7.32
CA PRO A 19 9.56 10.04 6.09
C PRO A 19 10.92 9.32 6.12
N ASP A 20 11.97 10.00 6.61
CA ASP A 20 13.32 9.43 6.71
C ASP A 20 13.37 8.21 7.66
N ARG A 21 12.68 8.30 8.81
CA ARG A 21 12.62 7.18 9.76
C ARG A 21 11.86 6.02 9.18
N PHE A 22 10.78 6.30 8.47
CA PHE A 22 9.98 5.26 7.85
C PHE A 22 10.74 4.56 6.72
N LEU A 23 11.43 5.31 5.85
CA LEU A 23 12.29 4.74 4.81
C LEU A 23 13.43 3.90 5.39
N ALA A 24 14.09 4.39 6.45
CA ALA A 24 15.13 3.63 7.13
C ALA A 24 14.62 2.32 7.73
N TRP A 25 13.39 2.33 8.26
CA TRP A 25 12.74 1.13 8.78
C TRP A 25 12.37 0.15 7.65
N LEU A 26 11.77 0.61 6.55
CA LEU A 26 11.44 -0.22 5.39
C LEU A 26 12.67 -0.92 4.79
N ASN A 27 13.78 -0.18 4.65
CA ASN A 27 15.05 -0.72 4.16
C ASN A 27 15.66 -1.77 5.10
N ARG A 28 15.37 -1.69 6.40
CA ARG A 28 15.87 -2.64 7.40
C ARG A 28 15.06 -3.93 7.43
N GLU A 29 13.75 -3.81 7.30
CA GLU A 29 12.82 -4.95 7.37
C GLU A 29 12.71 -5.72 6.02
N ASP A 30 13.43 -5.28 4.98
CA ASP A 30 13.38 -5.83 3.61
C ASP A 30 11.93 -5.98 3.10
N LEU A 31 11.11 -4.98 3.38
CA LEU A 31 9.70 -5.02 3.01
C LEU A 31 9.58 -4.78 1.51
N HIS A 32 9.22 -5.83 0.76
CA HIS A 32 8.97 -5.83 -0.69
C HIS A 32 7.80 -4.92 -1.16
N GLY A 33 7.32 -4.01 -0.32
CA GLY A 33 6.21 -3.10 -0.62
C GLY A 33 6.63 -1.71 -1.07
N LEU A 34 7.94 -1.41 -1.11
CA LEU A 34 8.49 -0.15 -1.58
C LEU A 34 8.64 -0.17 -3.12
N LEU A 35 7.92 0.71 -3.78
CA LEU A 35 7.93 0.90 -5.23
C LEU A 35 8.57 2.24 -5.55
N TYR A 36 9.28 2.32 -6.67
CA TYR A 36 9.91 3.57 -7.13
C TYR A 36 9.28 4.00 -8.45
N PHE A 37 8.71 5.21 -8.47
CA PHE A 37 8.23 5.86 -9.69
C PHE A 37 8.94 7.20 -9.85
N ASN A 38 9.72 7.38 -10.93
CA ASN A 38 10.53 8.58 -11.17
C ASN A 38 11.39 8.96 -9.95
N ASP A 39 12.14 8.00 -9.41
CA ASP A 39 12.98 8.16 -8.21
C ASP A 39 12.23 8.56 -6.92
N THR A 40 10.89 8.59 -6.96
CA THR A 40 10.06 8.88 -5.79
C THR A 40 9.61 7.57 -5.15
N PRO A 41 9.99 7.31 -3.88
CA PRO A 41 9.54 6.13 -3.15
C PRO A 41 8.04 6.23 -2.85
N GLN A 42 7.32 5.15 -3.15
CA GLN A 42 5.91 4.98 -2.86
C GLN A 42 5.67 3.62 -2.24
N ILE A 43 4.60 3.49 -1.47
CA ILE A 43 4.21 2.25 -0.83
C ILE A 43 2.86 1.81 -1.33
N SER A 44 2.75 0.52 -1.61
CA SER A 44 1.45 -0.09 -1.91
C SER A 44 0.50 0.05 -0.72
N ILE A 45 -0.75 0.45 -0.99
CA ILE A 45 -1.82 0.51 0.03
C ILE A 45 -1.96 -0.82 0.78
N PHE A 46 -1.77 -1.96 0.10
CA PHE A 46 -1.83 -3.29 0.73
C PHE A 46 -0.73 -3.51 1.77
N THR A 47 0.48 -3.03 1.49
CA THR A 47 1.60 -3.09 2.44
C THR A 47 1.34 -2.17 3.62
N LEU A 48 0.88 -0.94 3.37
CA LEU A 48 0.59 0.02 4.43
C LEU A 48 -0.54 -0.49 5.35
N ALA A 49 -1.59 -1.07 4.77
CA ALA A 49 -2.69 -1.70 5.51
C ALA A 49 -2.18 -2.85 6.40
N LYS A 50 -1.28 -3.69 5.88
CA LYS A 50 -0.64 -4.76 6.66
C LYS A 50 0.21 -4.23 7.82
N ILE A 51 0.92 -3.12 7.63
CA ILE A 51 1.73 -2.48 8.70
C ILE A 51 0.82 -1.96 9.81
N LEU A 52 -0.32 -1.38 9.45
CA LEU A 52 -1.30 -0.78 10.35
C LEU A 52 -2.29 -1.79 10.96
N ASP A 53 -2.20 -3.07 10.58
CA ASP A 53 -3.15 -4.13 10.98
C ASP A 53 -4.62 -3.75 10.66
N THR A 54 -4.84 -3.22 9.45
CA THR A 54 -6.15 -2.80 8.93
C THR A 54 -6.38 -3.36 7.54
N THR A 55 -7.59 -3.22 7.00
CA THR A 55 -7.86 -3.58 5.60
C THR A 55 -7.48 -2.45 4.64
N PRO A 56 -7.11 -2.76 3.38
CA PRO A 56 -6.88 -1.74 2.35
C PRO A 56 -8.06 -0.78 2.17
N ARG A 57 -9.29 -1.28 2.35
CA ARG A 57 -10.51 -0.48 2.22
C ARG A 57 -10.68 0.52 3.36
N GLU A 58 -10.57 0.06 4.60
CA GLU A 58 -10.61 0.96 5.77
C GLU A 58 -9.50 2.02 5.70
N LEU A 59 -8.31 1.65 5.22
CA LEU A 59 -7.22 2.60 5.02
C LEU A 59 -7.55 3.63 3.93
N VAL A 60 -8.15 3.20 2.81
CA VAL A 60 -8.60 4.11 1.75
C VAL A 60 -9.66 5.08 2.28
N ASP A 61 -10.70 4.56 2.95
CA ASP A 61 -11.76 5.38 3.54
C ASP A 61 -11.17 6.40 4.54
N PHE A 62 -10.21 5.99 5.36
CA PHE A 62 -9.48 6.89 6.27
C PHE A 62 -8.69 7.99 5.54
N LEU A 63 -8.01 7.65 4.44
CA LEU A 63 -7.25 8.61 3.63
C LEU A 63 -8.16 9.60 2.90
N GLU A 64 -9.38 9.20 2.54
CA GLU A 64 -10.41 10.07 1.95
C GLU A 64 -10.95 11.07 2.99
N GLU A 65 -11.27 10.59 4.20
CA GLU A 65 -11.83 11.43 5.28
C GLU A 65 -10.83 12.45 5.86
N THR A 66 -9.52 12.23 5.69
CA THR A 66 -8.47 13.10 6.25
C THR A 66 -8.10 14.30 5.37
N GLU A 67 -8.81 14.58 4.27
CA GLU A 67 -8.48 15.65 3.31
C GLU A 67 -7.03 15.53 2.76
N LEU A 68 -6.68 14.34 2.29
CA LEU A 68 -5.72 14.14 1.17
C LEU A 68 -6.43 14.25 -0.20
N GLU A 69 -7.60 14.89 -0.21
CA GLU A 69 -8.57 15.00 -1.31
C GLU A 69 -7.95 15.61 -2.58
N ASP A 70 -6.86 16.39 -2.46
CA ASP A 70 -6.17 17.02 -3.59
C ASP A 70 -5.14 16.12 -4.32
N ARG A 71 -4.82 14.90 -3.83
CA ARG A 71 -3.61 14.18 -4.29
C ARG A 71 -3.81 12.77 -4.85
N LEU A 72 -4.98 12.15 -4.72
CA LEU A 72 -5.18 10.75 -5.11
C LEU A 72 -6.42 10.56 -5.99
N ASP A 73 -6.22 10.15 -7.25
CA ASP A 73 -7.26 9.58 -8.12
C ASP A 73 -7.69 8.21 -7.56
N LEU A 74 -8.52 8.22 -6.50
CA LEU A 74 -8.82 7.06 -5.65
C LEU A 74 -10.08 6.28 -6.08
N GLN A 75 -10.99 6.90 -6.85
CA GLN A 75 -12.20 6.25 -7.36
C GLN A 75 -11.90 4.98 -8.18
N ASP A 76 -10.87 5.04 -9.02
CA ASP A 76 -10.48 3.90 -9.84
C ASP A 76 -9.88 2.76 -8.97
N ALA A 77 -9.29 3.07 -7.80
CA ALA A 77 -8.67 2.08 -6.90
C ALA A 77 -9.74 1.24 -6.21
N LEU A 78 -10.81 1.88 -5.74
CA LEU A 78 -11.97 1.21 -5.16
C LEU A 78 -12.67 0.32 -6.18
N GLU A 79 -12.75 0.74 -7.45
CA GLU A 79 -13.32 -0.08 -8.53
C GLU A 79 -12.45 -1.31 -8.83
N ALA A 80 -11.12 -1.16 -8.84
CA ALA A 80 -10.20 -2.30 -9.02
C ALA A 80 -10.24 -3.30 -7.85
N ILE A 81 -10.43 -2.83 -6.62
CA ILE A 81 -10.59 -3.68 -5.43
C ILE A 81 -11.93 -4.41 -5.50
N ALA A 82 -13.02 -3.70 -5.78
CA ALA A 82 -14.34 -4.30 -5.91
C ALA A 82 -14.42 -5.34 -7.05
N GLU A 83 -13.71 -5.11 -8.15
CA GLU A 83 -13.64 -6.06 -9.26
C GLU A 83 -12.81 -7.31 -8.90
N SER A 84 -11.71 -7.15 -8.15
CA SER A 84 -10.93 -8.28 -7.64
C SER A 84 -11.75 -9.16 -6.69
N GLU A 85 -12.57 -8.54 -5.82
CA GLU A 85 -13.49 -9.25 -4.92
C GLU A 85 -14.63 -9.95 -5.68
N ARG A 86 -15.12 -9.34 -6.78
CA ARG A 86 -16.18 -9.92 -7.64
C ARG A 86 -15.67 -11.11 -8.45
N LEU A 87 -14.40 -11.11 -8.85
CA LEU A 87 -13.77 -12.21 -9.61
C LEU A 87 -13.40 -13.42 -8.73
N GLY A 88 -13.53 -13.33 -7.40
CA GLY A 88 -13.29 -14.44 -6.48
C GLY A 88 -11.83 -14.90 -6.43
N GLU A 89 -10.88 -14.05 -6.85
CA GLU A 89 -9.46 -14.35 -6.74
C GLU A 89 -9.07 -14.24 -5.26
N GLN A 90 -8.83 -15.39 -4.63
CA GLN A 90 -8.26 -15.44 -3.29
C GLN A 90 -6.92 -14.70 -3.28
N PRO A 91 -6.60 -13.96 -2.20
CA PRO A 91 -5.29 -13.35 -2.06
C PRO A 91 -4.23 -14.45 -2.22
N ILE A 92 -3.29 -14.26 -3.13
CA ILE A 92 -2.20 -15.20 -3.37
C ILE A 92 -1.52 -15.45 -2.02
N ALA A 93 -1.73 -16.66 -1.48
CA ALA A 93 -0.99 -17.11 -0.32
C ALA A 93 0.50 -17.15 -0.72
N LEU A 94 1.29 -16.25 -0.13
CA LEU A 94 2.75 -16.16 -0.30
C LEU A 94 3.51 -17.38 0.22
N GLN A 95 2.90 -18.57 0.28
CA GLN A 95 3.52 -19.81 0.74
C GLN A 95 3.94 -20.76 -0.38
N SER A 96 3.75 -20.44 -1.67
CA SER A 96 4.02 -21.38 -2.76
C SER A 96 5.28 -21.12 -3.61
N VAL A 97 6.14 -20.14 -3.27
CA VAL A 97 7.35 -19.86 -4.06
C VAL A 97 8.64 -20.46 -3.45
N VAL A 98 8.58 -21.06 -2.26
CA VAL A 98 9.73 -21.73 -1.63
C VAL A 98 9.57 -23.25 -1.73
N GLY A 99 9.58 -23.78 -2.95
CA GLY A 99 9.27 -25.20 -3.17
C GLY A 99 9.95 -25.90 -4.34
N GLU A 100 10.59 -25.22 -5.29
CA GLU A 100 11.30 -25.90 -6.38
C GLU A 100 12.54 -25.10 -6.78
N LEU A 101 13.64 -25.36 -6.07
CA LEU A 101 15.01 -25.23 -6.57
C LEU A 101 15.86 -26.19 -5.72
N VAL A 102 15.69 -27.48 -5.99
CA VAL A 102 16.68 -28.54 -5.71
C VAL A 102 17.18 -29.04 -7.05
#